data_AF-A0AA38IT51-F1
#
_entry.id   AF-A0AA38IT51-F1
#
_cell.length_a   1.000
_cell.length_b   1.000
_cell.length_c   1.000
_cell.angle_alpha   90.00
_cell.angle_beta   90.00
_cell.angle_gamma   90.00
#
_symmetry.space_group_name_H-M   'P 1'
#
loop_
_entity.id
_entity.type
_entity.pdbx_description
1 polymer ?
#
loop_
_entity_poly.entity_id
_entity_poly.type
_entity_poly.pdbx_seq_one_letter_code
_entity_poly.pdbx_strand_id
1 'polypeptide(L)'
;MANLGYSYTKAQVENKFKYLKGRYIKRKDNMGSRGTGESPVSFEYFDEFDAIFGDKPNVRPIATASSSRASSSTSSEPPLLSDEEEKPVQKKKCTRIEREVATLATALQERDVKREEAQERRHQERQNMAQQALLMYQRMMDKLTEKL
;
A
#
# COMPACT_ATOMS: atom_id res chain seq x y z
N MET A 1 20.18 14.12 -36.51
CA MET A 1 19.58 12.97 -37.20
C MET A 1 19.64 13.12 -38.72
N ALA A 2 19.14 14.24 -39.29
CA ALA A 2 19.19 14.47 -40.74
C ALA A 2 20.61 14.43 -41.35
N ASN A 3 21.60 14.97 -40.64
CA ASN A 3 23.01 14.98 -41.10
C ASN A 3 23.71 13.61 -41.05
N LEU A 4 23.05 12.58 -40.52
CA LEU A 4 23.55 11.19 -40.44
C LEU A 4 22.77 10.25 -41.37
N GLY A 5 21.95 10.79 -42.28
CA GLY A 5 21.12 9.99 -43.20
C GLY A 5 19.85 9.39 -42.58
N TYR A 6 19.55 9.69 -41.31
CA TYR A 6 18.35 9.19 -40.63
C TYR A 6 17.18 10.17 -40.76
N SER A 7 16.13 9.76 -41.48
CA SER A 7 14.89 10.52 -41.66
C SER A 7 13.85 10.19 -40.58
N TYR A 8 14.12 10.58 -39.33
CA TYR A 8 13.15 10.46 -38.25
C TYR A 8 12.61 11.82 -37.82
N THR A 9 11.29 11.91 -37.67
CA THR A 9 10.63 13.08 -37.09
C THR A 9 10.96 13.17 -35.60
N LYS A 10 11.03 14.39 -35.06
CA LYS A 10 11.25 14.63 -33.61
C LYS A 10 10.33 13.77 -32.73
N ALA A 11 9.05 13.69 -33.08
CA ALA A 11 8.06 12.89 -32.36
C ALA A 11 8.39 11.39 -32.33
N GLN A 12 8.94 10.84 -33.41
CA GLN A 12 9.33 9.43 -33.48
C GLN A 12 10.51 9.14 -32.54
N VAL A 13 11.51 10.03 -32.53
CA VAL A 13 12.66 9.92 -31.63
C VAL A 13 12.22 10.03 -30.17
N GLU A 14 11.37 11.01 -29.87
CA GLU A 14 10.86 11.21 -28.51
C GLU A 14 10.05 10.00 -28.02
N ASN A 15 9.13 9.48 -28.85
CA ASN A 15 8.33 8.32 -28.51
C ASN A 15 9.19 7.07 -28.32
N LYS A 16 10.19 6.86 -29.18
CA LYS A 16 11.14 5.75 -29.03
C LYS A 16 11.92 5.86 -27.73
N PHE A 17 12.37 7.06 -27.37
CA PHE A 17 13.09 7.30 -26.13
C PHE A 17 12.21 7.06 -24.89
N LYS A 18 10.97 7.55 -24.89
CA LYS A 18 9.98 7.27 -23.83
C LYS A 18 9.74 5.78 -23.67
N TYR A 19 9.59 5.05 -24.78
CA TYR A 19 9.43 3.60 -24.77
C TYR A 19 10.65 2.88 -24.15
N LEU A 20 11.86 3.25 -24.58
CA LEU A 20 13.10 2.66 -24.03
C LEU A 20 13.24 2.92 -22.54
N LYS A 21 12.99 4.16 -22.09
CA LYS A 21 13.00 4.53 -20.67
C LYS A 21 11.98 3.71 -19.87
N GLY A 22 10.77 3.51 -20.40
CA GLY A 22 9.76 2.67 -19.76
C GLY A 22 10.18 1.21 -19.63
N ARG A 23 10.84 0.64 -20.67
CA ARG A 23 11.40 -0.71 -20.62
C ARG A 23 12.50 -0.85 -19.56
N TYR A 24 13.36 0.15 -19.46
CA TYR A 24 14.41 0.19 -18.43
C TYR A 24 13.82 0.14 -17.01
N ILE A 25 12.83 1.00 -16.71
CA ILE A 25 12.18 1.02 -15.39
C ILE A 25 11.54 -0.35 -15.08
N LYS A 26 10.78 -0.91 -16.04
CA LYS A 26 10.18 -2.25 -15.89
C LYS A 26 11.21 -3.33 -15.58
N ARG A 27 12.35 -3.33 -16.26
CA ARG A 27 13.44 -4.28 -15.99
C ARG A 27 14.04 -4.06 -14.60
N LYS A 28 14.26 -2.80 -14.19
CA LYS A 28 14.80 -2.46 -12.86
C LYS A 28 13.88 -2.93 -11.74
N ASP A 29 12.56 -2.75 -11.89
CA ASP A 29 11.56 -3.20 -10.94
C ASP A 29 11.49 -4.74 -10.86
N ASN A 30 11.56 -5.42 -12.01
CA ASN A 30 11.54 -6.88 -12.10
C ASN A 30 12.80 -7.55 -11.51
N MET A 31 13.93 -6.84 -11.42
CA MET A 31 15.16 -7.33 -10.78
C MET A 31 15.15 -7.26 -9.24
N GLY A 32 14.14 -6.66 -8.62
CA GLY A 32 14.07 -6.52 -7.17
C GLY A 32 13.95 -7.85 -6.42
N SER A 33 14.42 -7.89 -5.17
CA SER A 33 14.35 -9.07 -4.27
C SER A 33 12.93 -9.49 -3.90
N ARG A 34 11.91 -8.68 -4.21
CA ARG A 34 10.48 -8.98 -4.01
C ARG A 34 9.83 -9.51 -5.29
N GLY A 35 10.56 -10.35 -6.03
CA GLY A 35 10.13 -10.85 -7.33
C GLY A 35 8.72 -11.45 -7.28
N THR A 36 7.82 -10.89 -8.08
CA THR A 36 6.40 -11.28 -8.21
C THR A 36 6.21 -12.66 -8.89
N GLY A 37 7.26 -13.48 -8.98
CA GLY A 37 7.28 -14.72 -9.76
C GLY A 37 7.25 -14.52 -11.28
N GLU A 38 7.39 -13.28 -11.76
CA GLU A 38 7.40 -12.95 -13.19
C GLU A 38 8.78 -13.21 -13.81
N SER A 39 8.80 -13.74 -15.03
CA SER A 39 10.04 -14.06 -15.74
C SER A 39 10.94 -12.83 -15.91
N PRO A 40 12.29 -13.01 -15.84
CA PRO A 40 13.23 -11.93 -16.03
C PRO A 40 13.01 -11.17 -17.35
N VAL A 41 12.81 -9.86 -17.28
CA VAL A 41 12.69 -9.01 -18.46
C VAL A 41 14.07 -8.73 -19.04
N SER A 42 14.31 -9.09 -20.30
CA SER A 42 15.54 -8.72 -21.02
C SER A 42 15.42 -7.34 -21.67
N PHE A 43 16.48 -6.53 -21.55
CA PHE A 43 16.58 -5.21 -22.18
C PHE A 43 18.02 -4.93 -22.59
N GLU A 44 18.29 -4.93 -23.90
CA GLU A 44 19.64 -4.85 -24.46
C GLU A 44 20.42 -3.60 -24.00
N TYR A 45 19.74 -2.45 -23.90
CA TYR A 45 20.37 -1.18 -23.54
C TYR A 45 20.32 -0.88 -22.03
N PHE A 46 20.33 -1.92 -21.19
CA PHE A 46 20.13 -1.74 -19.75
C PHE A 46 21.30 -1.01 -19.11
N ASP A 47 22.53 -1.40 -19.44
CA ASP A 47 23.72 -0.86 -18.79
C ASP A 47 23.91 0.63 -19.12
N GLU A 48 23.63 1.03 -20.36
CA GLU A 48 23.69 2.44 -20.78
C GLU A 48 22.59 3.27 -20.10
N PHE A 49 21.39 2.71 -19.92
CA PHE A 49 20.32 3.41 -19.21
C PHE A 49 20.56 3.44 -17.69
N ASP A 50 21.15 2.41 -17.10
CA ASP A 50 21.47 2.38 -15.67
C ASP A 50 22.55 3.41 -15.34
N ALA A 51 23.56 3.57 -16.21
CA ALA A 51 24.57 4.62 -16.07
C ALA A 51 23.99 6.05 -16.07
N ILE A 52 22.88 6.29 -16.80
CA ILE A 52 22.26 7.62 -16.92
C ILE A 52 21.12 7.84 -15.91
N PHE A 53 20.42 6.78 -15.51
CA PHE A 53 19.17 6.86 -14.75
C PHE A 53 19.17 6.08 -13.43
N GLY A 54 20.15 5.21 -13.18
CA GLY A 54 20.20 4.32 -12.01
C GLY A 54 20.14 5.06 -10.68
N ASP A 55 20.84 6.19 -10.58
CA ASP A 55 20.92 6.98 -9.35
C ASP A 55 19.79 8.00 -9.20
N LYS A 56 18.89 8.10 -10.19
CA LYS A 56 17.82 9.10 -10.13
C LYS A 56 16.78 8.67 -9.09
N PRO A 57 16.31 9.59 -8.22
CA PRO A 57 15.29 9.30 -7.22
C PRO A 57 13.98 8.73 -7.79
N ASN A 58 13.67 9.07 -9.04
CA ASN A 58 12.49 8.57 -9.77
C ASN A 58 12.59 7.09 -10.17
N VAL A 59 13.79 6.50 -10.14
CA VAL A 59 14.05 5.10 -10.48
C VAL A 59 14.39 4.33 -9.19
N ARG A 60 15.28 4.89 -8.37
CA ARG A 60 15.60 4.35 -7.04
C ARG A 60 15.14 5.35 -5.98
N PRO A 61 14.02 5.11 -5.28
CA PRO A 61 13.54 6.03 -4.27
C PRO A 61 14.53 6.10 -3.10
N ILE A 62 14.75 7.32 -2.58
CA ILE A 62 15.64 7.57 -1.42
C ILE A 62 15.09 6.88 -0.17
N ALA A 63 13.76 6.90 -0.01
CA ALA A 63 13.06 6.23 1.08
C ALA A 63 11.89 5.44 0.50
N THR A 64 11.78 4.17 0.91
CA THR A 64 10.63 3.32 0.57
C THR A 64 9.73 3.25 1.79
N ALA A 65 8.54 3.86 1.73
CA ALA A 65 7.55 3.70 2.77
C ALA A 65 6.96 2.28 2.67
N SER A 66 7.16 1.45 3.70
CA SER A 66 6.58 0.11 3.74
C SER A 66 5.21 0.16 4.41
N SER A 67 4.18 -0.37 3.76
CA SER A 67 2.85 -0.58 4.35
C SER A 67 2.73 -1.90 5.10
N SER A 68 3.81 -2.69 5.19
CA SER A 68 3.85 -3.84 6.08
C SER A 68 3.68 -3.33 7.51
N ARG A 69 2.52 -3.63 8.12
CA ARG A 69 2.17 -3.31 9.51
C ARG A 69 3.42 -3.46 10.37
N ALA A 70 3.93 -2.35 10.88
CA ALA A 70 5.09 -2.36 11.77
C ALA A 70 4.75 -3.28 12.94
N SER A 71 5.45 -4.40 13.05
CA SER A 71 5.52 -5.12 14.31
C SER A 71 6.16 -4.17 15.31
N SER A 72 5.42 -3.93 16.40
CA SER A 72 5.91 -3.30 17.63
C SER A 72 7.35 -3.70 17.95
N SER A 73 8.20 -2.71 18.26
CA SER A 73 8.90 -2.56 19.56
C SER A 73 10.25 -1.84 19.44
N THR A 74 10.56 -1.10 20.52
CA THR A 74 11.83 -0.46 20.94
C THR A 74 11.99 0.99 20.46
N SER A 75 11.53 1.96 21.25
CA SER A 75 12.16 2.56 22.45
C SER A 75 13.38 3.42 22.12
N SER A 76 13.14 4.71 21.95
CA SER A 76 14.10 5.78 22.26
C SER A 76 13.29 7.06 22.51
N GLU A 77 13.42 7.56 23.73
CA GLU A 77 12.70 8.69 24.35
C GLU A 77 12.63 9.95 23.48
N PRO A 78 11.55 10.74 23.58
CA PRO A 78 11.61 12.18 23.39
C PRO A 78 11.79 12.89 24.76
N PRO A 79 12.63 13.95 24.83
CA PRO A 79 12.87 14.66 26.08
C PRO A 79 11.63 15.45 26.51
N LEU A 80 11.36 15.38 27.81
CA LEU A 80 10.43 16.22 28.55
C LEU A 80 10.73 17.70 28.34
N LEU A 81 9.73 18.46 27.90
CA LEU A 81 9.57 19.87 28.26
C LEU A 81 8.08 20.17 28.50
N SER A 82 7.71 20.24 29.79
CA SER A 82 6.74 21.24 30.30
C SER A 82 7.21 22.65 29.86
N ASP A 83 6.38 23.67 29.70
CA ASP A 83 5.18 24.07 30.42
C ASP A 83 4.38 25.04 29.52
N GLU A 84 3.14 25.31 29.91
CA GLU A 84 2.19 26.12 29.15
C GLU A 84 2.57 27.60 29.04
N GLU A 85 2.48 28.15 27.83
CA GLU A 85 2.10 29.56 27.64
C GLU A 85 1.01 29.65 26.57
N GLU A 86 -0.21 29.92 27.02
CA GLU A 86 -1.33 30.33 26.18
C GLU A 86 -0.97 31.57 25.35
N LYS A 87 -1.09 31.46 24.02
CA LYS A 87 -1.25 32.62 23.13
C LYS A 87 -2.50 32.45 22.26
N PRO A 88 -3.27 33.53 22.02
CA PRO A 88 -4.64 33.45 21.52
C PRO A 88 -4.68 32.95 20.07
N VAL A 89 -5.34 31.81 19.86
CA VAL A 89 -5.54 31.19 18.54
C VAL A 89 -6.51 32.04 17.71
N GLN A 90 -5.97 32.75 16.72
CA GLN A 90 -6.77 33.38 15.67
C GLN A 90 -7.48 32.28 14.86
N LYS A 91 -8.81 32.34 14.81
CA LYS A 91 -9.65 31.41 14.05
C LYS A 91 -9.34 31.55 12.55
N LYS A 92 -8.55 30.61 12.00
CA LYS A 92 -8.29 30.52 10.56
C LYS A 92 -9.60 30.18 9.85
N LYS A 93 -9.95 30.93 8.81
CA LYS A 93 -11.12 30.64 7.97
C LYS A 93 -10.86 29.34 7.22
N CYS A 94 -11.70 28.33 7.49
CA CYS A 94 -11.58 27.02 6.87
C CYS A 94 -11.70 27.14 5.34
N THR A 95 -10.63 26.78 4.63
CA THR A 95 -10.57 26.86 3.17
C THR A 95 -11.49 25.80 2.53
N ARG A 96 -11.92 26.01 1.28
CA ARG A 96 -12.74 25.04 0.55
C ARG A 96 -12.10 23.64 0.52
N ILE A 97 -10.77 23.60 0.38
CA ILE A 97 -9.98 22.37 0.34
C ILE A 97 -10.05 21.62 1.68
N GLU A 98 -9.95 22.33 2.81
CA GLU A 98 -10.07 21.70 4.14
C GLU A 98 -11.43 21.03 4.35
N ARG A 99 -12.51 21.61 3.81
CA ARG A 99 -13.85 21.00 3.88
C ARG A 99 -13.92 19.74 3.02
N GLU A 100 -13.40 19.80 1.80
CA GLU A 100 -13.36 18.63 0.89
C GLU A 100 -12.52 17.49 1.52
N VAL A 101 -11.39 17.82 2.14
CA VAL A 101 -10.56 16.85 2.88
C VAL A 101 -11.31 16.25 4.07
N ALA A 102 -12.02 17.07 4.86
CA ALA A 102 -12.82 16.57 5.97
C ALA A 102 -13.92 15.62 5.51
N THR A 103 -14.62 15.95 4.41
CA THR A 103 -15.66 15.07 3.84
C THR A 103 -15.09 13.75 3.31
N LEU A 104 -13.89 13.79 2.75
CA LEU A 104 -13.23 12.59 2.25
C LEU A 104 -12.75 11.70 3.41
N ALA A 105 -12.24 12.31 4.49
CA ALA A 105 -11.84 11.61 5.70
C ALA A 105 -13.02 10.87 6.35
N THR A 106 -14.19 11.53 6.48
CA THR A 106 -15.39 10.88 7.04
C THR A 106 -15.88 9.72 6.16
N ALA A 107 -15.88 9.90 4.83
CA ALA A 107 -16.29 8.83 3.91
C ALA A 107 -15.38 7.59 3.97
N LEU A 108 -14.06 7.79 4.13
CA LEU A 108 -13.12 6.69 4.32
C LEU A 108 -13.38 5.95 5.65
N GLN A 109 -13.58 6.71 6.72
CA GLN A 109 -13.87 6.15 8.05
C GLN A 109 -15.16 5.32 8.05
N GLU A 110 -16.24 5.81 7.43
CA GLU A 110 -17.48 5.05 7.27
C GLU A 110 -17.29 3.75 6.48
N ARG A 111 -16.48 3.79 5.42
CA ARG A 111 -16.21 2.61 4.59
C ARG A 111 -15.45 1.54 5.38
N ASP A 112 -14.50 1.96 6.20
CA ASP A 112 -13.69 1.06 7.01
C ASP A 112 -14.53 0.44 8.14
N VAL A 113 -15.37 1.23 8.82
CA VAL A 113 -16.34 0.72 9.82
C VAL A 113 -17.28 -0.32 9.20
N LYS A 114 -17.89 -0.03 8.04
CA LYS A 114 -18.77 -0.99 7.34
C LYS A 114 -18.06 -2.30 7.00
N ARG A 115 -16.78 -2.22 6.64
CA ARG A 115 -15.97 -3.40 6.33
C ARG A 115 -15.71 -4.24 7.59
N GLU A 116 -15.39 -3.59 8.70
CA GLU A 116 -15.18 -4.25 9.99
C GLU A 116 -16.47 -4.90 10.51
N GLU A 117 -17.58 -4.19 10.50
CA GLU A 117 -18.90 -4.72 10.88
C GLU A 117 -19.29 -5.95 10.06
N ALA A 118 -19.11 -5.90 8.72
CA ALA A 118 -19.38 -7.05 7.86
C ALA A 118 -18.45 -8.24 8.13
N GLN A 119 -17.21 -7.99 8.55
CA GLN A 119 -16.28 -9.04 8.96
C GLN A 119 -16.69 -9.65 10.30
N GLU A 120 -17.07 -8.82 11.27
CA GLU A 120 -17.53 -9.26 12.58
C GLU A 120 -18.81 -10.06 12.48
N ARG A 121 -19.80 -9.62 11.68
CA ARG A 121 -21.04 -10.37 11.43
C ARG A 121 -20.77 -11.78 10.91
N ARG A 122 -19.92 -11.91 9.89
CA ARG A 122 -19.52 -13.23 9.34
C ARG A 122 -18.74 -14.07 10.36
N HIS A 123 -18.03 -13.43 11.28
CA HIS A 123 -17.34 -14.14 12.35
C HIS A 123 -18.32 -14.66 13.39
N GLN A 124 -19.24 -13.82 13.87
CA GLN A 124 -20.29 -14.18 14.81
C GLN A 124 -21.20 -15.27 14.26
N GLU A 125 -21.63 -15.19 12.99
CA GLU A 125 -22.41 -16.24 12.34
C GLU A 125 -21.69 -17.60 12.37
N ARG A 126 -20.38 -17.62 12.10
CA ARG A 126 -19.55 -18.84 12.20
C ARG A 126 -19.42 -19.35 13.63
N GLN A 127 -19.21 -18.46 14.59
CA GLN A 127 -19.13 -18.83 16.00
C GLN A 127 -20.45 -19.42 16.51
N ASN A 128 -21.58 -18.82 16.14
CA ASN A 128 -22.91 -19.28 16.52
C ASN A 128 -23.21 -20.67 15.93
N MET A 129 -22.88 -20.90 14.66
CA MET A 129 -23.01 -22.22 14.04
C MET A 129 -22.17 -23.28 14.77
N ALA A 130 -20.93 -22.95 15.13
CA ALA A 130 -20.06 -23.85 15.89
C ALA A 130 -20.64 -24.15 17.29
N GLN A 131 -21.15 -23.14 18.00
CA GLN A 131 -21.79 -23.32 19.30
C GLN A 131 -23.04 -24.20 19.20
N GLN A 132 -23.89 -23.99 18.19
CA GLN A 132 -25.08 -24.82 17.96
C GLN A 132 -24.71 -26.28 17.70
N ALA A 133 -23.67 -26.53 16.90
CA ALA A 133 -23.17 -27.88 16.66
C ALA A 133 -22.67 -28.55 17.95
N LEU A 134 -21.94 -27.81 18.79
CA LEU A 134 -21.48 -28.31 20.09
C LEU A 134 -22.65 -28.65 21.02
N LEU A 135 -23.69 -27.81 21.08
CA LEU A 135 -24.89 -28.08 21.88
C LEU A 135 -25.66 -29.31 21.39
N MET A 136 -25.77 -29.47 20.07
CA MET A 136 -26.39 -30.67 19.48
C MET A 136 -25.60 -31.93 19.83
N TYR A 137 -24.27 -31.86 19.74
CA TYR A 137 -23.39 -32.98 20.11
C TYR A 137 -23.52 -33.34 21.58
N GLN A 138 -23.49 -32.35 22.48
CA GLN A 138 -23.68 -32.56 23.92
C GLN A 138 -24.99 -33.30 24.20
N ARG A 139 -26.12 -32.84 23.62
CA ARG A 139 -27.41 -33.52 23.77
C ARG A 139 -27.41 -34.97 23.28
N MET A 140 -26.68 -35.28 22.21
CA MET A 140 -26.57 -36.66 21.74
C MET A 140 -25.77 -37.50 22.74
N MET A 141 -24.64 -36.97 23.23
CA MET A 141 -23.81 -37.66 24.21
C MET A 141 -24.55 -37.92 25.52
N ASP A 142 -25.30 -36.94 26.03
CA ASP A 142 -26.09 -37.09 27.26
C ASP A 142 -27.11 -38.24 27.14
N LYS A 143 -27.79 -38.35 25.98
CA LYS A 143 -28.71 -39.45 25.70
C LYS A 143 -28.03 -40.82 25.59
N LEU A 144 -26.77 -40.87 25.16
CA LEU A 144 -26.01 -42.12 25.18
C LEU A 144 -25.61 -42.50 26.60
N THR A 145 -25.23 -41.53 27.43
CA THR A 145 -24.87 -41.78 28.82
C THR A 145 -26.06 -42.18 29.68
N GLU A 146 -27.27 -41.68 29.40
CA GLU A 146 -28.51 -42.11 30.09
C GLU A 146 -28.94 -43.55 29.77
N LYS A 147 -28.41 -44.15 28.69
CA LYS A 147 -28.75 -45.51 28.26
C LYS A 147 -27.75 -46.58 28.75
N LEU A 148 -26.68 -46.16 29.40
CA LEU A 148 -25.68 -47.00 30.06
C LEU A 148 -26.00 -47.10 31.56
#